data_AF-A0AA38LMM8-F1
#
_entry.id   AF-A0AA38LMM8-F1
#
_cell.length_a   1.000
_cell.length_b   1.000
_cell.length_c   1.000
_cell.angle_alpha   90.00
_cell.angle_beta   90.00
_cell.angle_gamma   90.00
#
_symmetry.space_group_name_H-M   'P 1'
#
loop_
_entity.id
_entity.type
_entity.pdbx_description
1 polymer ?
#
loop_
_entity_poly.entity_id
_entity_poly.type
_entity_poly.pdbx_seq_one_letter_code
_entity_poly.pdbx_strand_id
1 'polypeptide(L)' 'IMESYVDDLLAKAKKRCDHPEVLRIILSRLIEYGVTLNPEKCVFGVTGGKLL' A
#
# COMPACT_ATOMS: atom_id res chain seq x y z
N ILE A 1 3.87 -3.45 -8.19
CA ILE A 1 5.25 -3.24 -7.68
C ILE A 1 5.10 -2.76 -6.26
N MET A 2 5.79 -3.39 -5.30
CA MET A 2 5.80 -2.98 -3.90
C MET A 2 7.22 -2.50 -3.57
N GLU A 3 7.33 -1.34 -2.95
CA GLU A 3 8.57 -0.77 -2.42
C GLU A 3 8.42 -0.62 -0.91
N SER A 4 9.43 -1.03 -0.14
CA SER A 4 9.43 -0.97 1.32
C SER A 4 10.53 -0.03 1.80
N TYR A 5 10.17 0.87 2.70
CA TYR A 5 11.05 1.71 3.49
C TYR A 5 10.94 1.29 4.96
N VAL A 6 11.83 1.81 5.83
CA VAL A 6 11.89 1.41 7.25
C VAL A 6 10.53 1.58 7.94
N ASP A 7 9.81 2.66 7.63
CA ASP A 7 8.52 2.98 8.25
C ASP A 7 7.34 2.97 7.26
N ASP A 8 7.60 3.01 5.95
CA ASP A 8 6.59 3.21 4.92
C ASP A 8 6.55 2.06 3.90
N LEU A 9 5.33 1.62 3.57
CA LEU A 9 5.09 0.65 2.51
C LEU A 9 4.41 1.33 1.32
N LEU A 10 5.05 1.27 0.16
CA LEU A 10 4.53 1.86 -1.06
C LEU A 10 4.07 0.80 -2.04
N ALA A 11 2.80 0.88 -2.41
CA ALA A 11 2.15 -0.04 -3.35
C ALA A 11 1.76 0.68 -4.64
N LYS A 12 2.29 0.21 -5.78
CA LYS A 12 1.95 0.74 -7.11
C LYS A 12 1.35 -0.34 -8.00
N ALA A 13 0.16 -0.09 -8.54
CA ALA A 13 -0.48 -0.91 -9.58
C ALA A 13 -0.29 -0.26 -10.96
N LYS A 14 -0.06 -1.07 -12.01
CA LYS A 14 0.12 -0.58 -13.39
C LYS A 14 -1.19 -0.02 -13.97
N LYS A 15 -2.34 -0.57 -13.58
CA LYS A 15 -3.68 -0.11 -13.96
C LYS A 15 -4.48 0.20 -12.70
N ARG A 16 -5.35 1.21 -12.76
CA ARG A 16 -6.26 1.54 -11.64
C ARG A 16 -7.20 0.37 -11.30
N CYS A 17 -7.62 -0.40 -12.30
CA CYS A 17 -8.52 -1.54 -12.12
C CYS A 17 -7.89 -2.67 -11.28
N ASP A 18 -6.56 -2.79 -11.31
CA ASP A 18 -5.83 -3.81 -10.54
C ASP A 18 -5.53 -3.33 -9.10
N HIS A 19 -5.74 -2.04 -8.82
CA HIS A 19 -5.38 -1.42 -7.54
C HIS A 19 -6.12 -2.02 -6.33
N PRO A 20 -7.41 -2.37 -6.40
CA PRO A 20 -8.12 -3.03 -5.31
C PRO A 20 -7.57 -4.42 -5.00
N GLU A 21 -7.26 -5.21 -6.03
CA GLU A 21 -6.70 -6.55 -5.89
C GLU A 21 -5.29 -6.50 -5.28
N VAL A 22 -4.45 -5.57 -5.77
CA VAL A 22 -3.13 -5.34 -5.19
C VAL A 22 -3.23 -4.93 -3.72
N LEU A 23 -4.13 -4.02 -3.36
CA LEU A 23 -4.33 -3.63 -1.96
C LEU A 23 -4.78 -4.81 -1.09
N ARG A 24 -5.68 -5.66 -1.59
CA ARG A 24 -6.13 -6.85 -0.87
C ARG A 24 -4.96 -7.77 -0.52
N ILE A 25 -4.11 -8.09 -1.49
CA ILE A 25 -2.94 -8.97 -1.30
C ILE A 25 -1.98 -8.36 -0.26
N ILE A 26 -1.77 -7.05 -0.31
CA ILE A 26 -0.84 -6.36 0.59
C ILE A 26 -1.37 -6.37 2.02
N LEU A 27 -2.64 -6.00 2.21
CA LEU A 27 -3.27 -6.00 3.52
C LEU A 27 -3.31 -7.40 4.13
N SER A 28 -3.61 -8.44 3.34
CA SER A 28 -3.55 -9.82 3.81
C SER A 28 -2.15 -10.22 4.28
N ARG A 29 -1.09 -9.84 3.55
CA ARG A 29 0.30 -10.10 3.98
C ARG A 29 0.66 -9.35 5.24
N LEU A 30 0.26 -8.09 5.37
CA LEU A 30 0.54 -7.30 6.58
C LEU A 30 -0.09 -7.95 7.82
N ILE A 31 -1.33 -8.43 7.69
CA ILE A 31 -2.01 -9.17 8.76
C ILE A 31 -1.27 -10.48 9.07
N GLU A 32 -0.84 -11.24 8.06
CA GLU A 32 -0.10 -12.50 8.22
C GLU A 32 1.22 -12.30 9.00
N TYR A 33 1.93 -11.20 8.75
CA TYR A 33 3.16 -10.86 9.44
C TYR A 33 2.95 -10.08 10.76
N GLY A 34 1.70 -9.86 11.20
CA GLY A 34 1.40 -9.12 12.42
C GLY A 34 1.70 -7.62 12.34
N VAL A 35 1.85 -7.07 11.14
CA VAL A 35 2.11 -5.64 10.92
C VAL A 35 0.81 -4.87 11.03
N THR A 36 0.74 -3.98 12.01
CA THR A 36 -0.40 -3.08 12.20
C THR A 36 -0.11 -1.73 11.53
N LEU A 37 -0.96 -1.34 10.59
CA LEU A 37 -0.89 -0.03 9.95
C LEU A 37 -1.61 1.02 10.80
N ASN A 38 -1.08 2.25 10.83
CA ASN A 38 -1.83 3.38 11.37
C ASN A 38 -2.76 3.95 10.28
N PRO A 39 -4.09 3.83 10.42
CA PRO A 39 -5.04 4.29 9.41
C PRO A 39 -4.96 5.81 9.16
N GLU A 40 -4.54 6.61 10.15
CA GLU A 40 -4.38 8.07 9.98
C GLU A 40 -3.20 8.43 9.08
N LYS A 41 -2.22 7.53 8.95
CA LYS A 41 -1.05 7.69 8.07
C LYS A 41 -1.21 6.97 6.72
N CYS A 42 -2.21 6.12 6.56
CA CYS A 42 -2.44 5.40 5.31
C CYS A 42 -3.11 6.29 4.27
N VAL A 43 -2.44 6.50 3.14
CA VAL A 43 -2.96 7.28 2.01
C VAL A 43 -3.27 6.37 0.83
N PHE A 44 -4.51 6.43 0.32
CA PHE A 44 -4.97 5.60 -0.80
C PHE A 44 -5.42 6.47 -1.98
N GLY A 45 -5.33 5.92 -3.20
CA GLY A 45 -5.91 6.56 -4.40
C GLY A 45 -5.14 7.77 -4.93
N VAL A 46 -3.89 7.96 -4.51
CA VAL A 46 -3.03 9.04 -5.04
C VAL A 46 -2.69 8.79 -6.50
N THR A 47 -2.97 9.77 -7.36
CA THR A 47 -2.48 9.79 -8.74
C THR A 47 -1.06 10.37 -8.67
N GLY A 48 -0.05 9.60 -9.08
CA GLY A 48 1.37 9.84 -8.77
C GLY A 48 1.78 11.32 -8.73
N GLY A 49 2.29 11.78 -7.59
CA GLY A 49 2.70 13.18 -7.40
C GLY A 49 2.81 13.67 -5.95
N LYS A 50 2.28 12.91 -4.97
CA LYS A 50 2.48 13.22 -3.54
C LYS A 50 2.81 11.94 -2.78
N LEU A 51 4.11 11.66 -2.69
CA LEU A 51 4.70 10.79 -1.70
C LEU A 51 5.84 11.62 -1.12
N LEU A 52 5.89 11.74 0.21
CA LEU A 52 6.93 12.47 0.93
C LEU A 52 8.28 11.75 0.79
#